data_AF-A0A933G624-F1
#
_entry.id   AF-A0A933G624-F1
#
_cell.length_a   1.000
_cell.length_b   1.000
_cell.length_c   1.000
_cell.angle_alpha   90.00
_cell.angle_beta   90.00
_cell.angle_gamma   90.00
#
_symmetry.space_group_name_H-M   'P 1'
#
loop_
_entity.id
_entity.type
_entity.pdbx_description
1 polymer ?
#
loop_
_entity_poly.entity_id
_entity_poly.type
_entity_poly.pdbx_seq_one_letter_code
_entity_poly.pdbx_strand_id
1 'polypeptide(L)' 'MKWTDTEDIAIALFEKMPTVDPLSVRFTDLHRWVCQLEDFADDPKTSNEAKLEA' A
#
# COMPACT_ATOMS: atom_id res chain seq x y z
N MET A 1 0.12 -1.51 10.60
CA MET A 1 -0.57 -1.92 9.36
C MET A 1 0.13 -3.11 8.73
N LYS A 2 -0.65 -4.04 8.21
CA LYS A 2 -0.23 -5.21 7.43
C LYS A 2 -0.79 -5.15 6.02
N TRP A 3 -0.29 -6.00 5.13
CA TRP A 3 -0.81 -6.07 3.74
C TRP A 3 -2.31 -6.35 3.66
N THR A 4 -2.90 -6.98 4.68
CA THR A 4 -4.35 -7.25 4.78
C THR A 4 -5.18 -6.03 5.15
N ASP A 5 -4.55 -5.00 5.72
CA ASP A 5 -5.22 -3.77 6.19
C ASP A 5 -5.30 -2.77 5.03
N THR A 6 -5.91 -3.19 3.91
CA THR A 6 -5.91 -2.45 2.64
C THR A 6 -6.57 -1.08 2.75
N GLU A 7 -7.62 -0.96 3.55
CA GLU A 7 -8.34 0.30 3.78
C GLU A 7 -7.50 1.31 4.58
N ASP A 8 -6.86 0.87 5.68
CA ASP A 8 -5.97 1.72 6.47
C ASP A 8 -4.76 2.20 5.65
N ILE A 9 -4.18 1.30 4.85
CA ILE A 9 -3.09 1.63 3.93
C ILE A 9 -3.54 2.68 2.91
N ALA A 10 -4.72 2.51 2.32
CA ALA A 10 -5.25 3.45 1.32
C ALA A 10 -5.49 4.83 1.94
N ILE A 11 -6.04 4.90 3.15
CA ILE A 11 -6.25 6.14 3.90
C ILE A 11 -4.90 6.81 4.18
N ALA A 12 -3.92 6.08 4.73
CA ALA A 12 -2.60 6.62 5.05
C ALA A 12 -1.86 7.17 3.80
N LEU A 13 -2.01 6.49 2.66
CA LEU A 13 -1.45 6.96 1.39
C LEU A 13 -2.19 8.20 0.86
N PHE A 14 -3.51 8.23 0.97
CA PHE A 14 -4.32 9.38 0.53
C PHE A 14 -4.07 10.62 1.40
N GLU A 15 -3.87 10.45 2.71
CA GLU A 15 -3.49 11.55 3.61
C GLU A 15 -2.10 12.11 3.30
N LYS A 16 -1.11 11.25 2.99
CA LYS A 16 0.24 11.70 2.60
C LYS A 16 0.29 12.25 1.17
N MET A 17 -0.56 11.77 0.27
CA MET A 17 -0.54 12.10 -1.16
C MET A 17 -1.95 12.34 -1.72
N PRO A 18 -2.66 13.40 -1.29
CA PRO A 18 -4.05 13.64 -1.66
C PRO A 18 -4.27 13.99 -3.14
N THR A 19 -3.20 14.35 -3.85
CA THR A 19 -3.23 14.72 -5.27
C THR A 19 -2.90 13.57 -6.21
N VAL A 20 -2.55 12.39 -5.67
CA VAL A 20 -2.24 11.21 -6.49
C VAL A 20 -3.54 10.50 -6.85
N ASP A 21 -3.77 10.30 -8.14
CA ASP A 21 -4.89 9.50 -8.63
C ASP A 21 -4.58 8.00 -8.43
N PRO A 22 -5.31 7.28 -7.55
CA PRO A 22 -5.06 5.88 -7.25
C PRO A 22 -5.12 4.98 -8.49
N LEU A 23 -5.92 5.33 -9.49
CA LEU A 23 -6.10 4.54 -10.71
C LEU A 23 -4.92 4.66 -11.67
N SER A 24 -4.08 5.68 -11.50
CA SER A 24 -2.90 5.93 -12.32
C SER A 24 -1.61 5.32 -11.72
N VAL A 25 -1.68 4.79 -10.51
CA VAL A 25 -0.52 4.31 -9.76
C VAL A 25 -0.12 2.91 -10.24
N ARG A 26 1.16 2.74 -10.59
CA ARG A 26 1.70 1.41 -10.90
C ARG A 26 1.87 0.60 -9.62
N PHE A 27 1.60 -0.70 -9.67
CA PHE A 27 1.77 -1.60 -8.52
C PHE A 27 3.16 -1.53 -7.87
N THR A 28 4.22 -1.31 -8.65
CA THR A 28 5.58 -1.15 -8.13
C THR A 28 5.76 0.12 -7.29
N ASP A 29 5.10 1.21 -7.68
CA ASP A 29 5.15 2.47 -6.95
C ASP A 29 4.27 2.38 -5.70
N LEU A 30 3.08 1.80 -5.82
CA LEU A 30 2.20 1.53 -4.69
C LEU A 30 2.91 0.68 -3.63
N HIS A 31 3.48 -0.46 -4.00
CA HIS A 31 4.22 -1.34 -3.10
C HIS A 31 5.35 -0.60 -2.38
N ARG A 32 6.11 0.20 -3.13
CA ARG A 32 7.19 1.02 -2.58
C ARG A 32 6.68 2.08 -1.59
N TRP A 33 5.52 2.68 -1.82
CA TRP A 33 4.93 3.67 -0.92
C TRP A 33 4.39 3.01 0.35
N VAL A 34 3.72 1.87 0.22
CA VAL A 34 3.23 1.07 1.36
C VAL A 34 4.39 0.67 2.27
N CYS A 35 5.50 0.17 1.71
CA CYS A 35 6.70 -0.19 2.47
C CYS A 35 7.42 1.00 3.13
N GLN A 36 7.08 2.24 2.74
CA GLN A 36 7.64 3.46 3.32
C GLN A 36 6.70 4.12 4.36
N LEU A 37 5.50 3.59 4.57
CA LEU A 37 4.62 4.06 5.64
C LEU A 37 5.25 3.72 7.00
N GLU A 38 5.34 4.72 7.87
CA GLU A 38 5.94 4.59 9.21
C GLU A 38 5.23 3.55 10.09
N ASP A 39 3.93 3.40 9.90
CA ASP A 39 3.07 2.46 10.62
C ASP A 39 2.93 1.10 9.91
N PHE A 40 3.63 0.89 8.79
CA PHE A 40 3.63 -0.40 8.09
C PHE A 40 4.67 -1.35 8.70
N ALA A 41 4.21 -2.49 9.18
CA ALA A 41 5.00 -3.41 10.00
C ALA A 41 4.96 -4.87 9.49
N ASP A 42 4.60 -5.06 8.21
CA ASP A 42 4.59 -6.37 7.56
C ASP A 42 5.81 -6.49 6.62
N ASP A 43 6.13 -7.71 6.22
CA ASP A 43 7.31 -7.97 5.40
C ASP A 43 7.07 -7.47 3.96
N PRO A 44 7.91 -6.59 3.41
CA PRO A 44 7.83 -6.17 2.01
C PRO A 44 7.83 -7.34 1.02
N LYS A 45 8.39 -8.49 1.41
CA LYS A 45 8.48 -9.71 0.61
C LYS A 45 7.31 -10.68 0.81
N THR A 46 6.43 -10.46 1.79
CA THR A 46 5.19 -11.24 1.96
C THR A 46 4.04 -10.73 1.09
N SER A 47 4.31 -9.83 0.14
CA SER A 47 3.37 -9.49 -0.94
C SER A 47 3.28 -10.65 -1.94
N ASN A 48 2.48 -11.66 -1.61
CA ASN A 48 2.15 -12.76 -2.53
C ASN A 48 0.89 -12.40 -3.33
N GLU A 49 0.90 -12.65 -4.64
CA GLU A 49 -0.19 -12.36 -5.59
C GLU A 49 -1.58 -12.80 -5.07
N ALA A 50 -1.64 -13.93 -4.35
CA ALA A 50 -2.87 -14.45 -3.74
C ALA A 50 -3.50 -13.54 -2.66
N LYS A 51 -2.76 -12.61 -2.05
CA LYS A 51 -3.31 -11.61 -1.12
C LYS A 51 -3.65 -10.28 -1.79
N LEU A 52 -3.08 -10.01 -2.97
CA LEU A 52 -3.30 -8.76 -3.71
C LEU A 52 -4.53 -8.86 -4.65
N GLU A 53 -5.01 -10.08 -4.93
CA GLU A 53 -6.24 -10.36 -5.71
C GLU A 53 -7.48 -10.70 -4.85
N ALA A 54 -7.37 -10.65 -3.52
CA ALA A 54 -8.46 -11.00 -2.59
C ALA A 54 -9.31 -9.79 -2.19
#